data_AF-A0A085EXQ2-F1
#
_entry.id   AF-A0A085EXQ2-F1
#
_cell.length_a   1.000
_cell.length_b   1.000
_cell.length_c   1.000
_cell.angle_alpha   90.00
_cell.angle_beta   90.00
_cell.angle_gamma   90.00
#
_symmetry.space_group_name_H-M   'P 1'
#
loop_
_entity.id
_entity.type
_entity.pdbx_description
1 polymer ?
#
loop_
_entity_poly.entity_id
_entity_poly.type
_entity_poly.pdbx_seq_one_letter_code
_entity_poly.pdbx_strand_id
1 'polypeptide(L)' 'MTLKEIIAELTGLAGEQAGAAHILETTRFEPELDALTPGAIADARRKAQACAEAIKLLQHPLVTHFPGLRCDGARS' A
#
# COMPACT_ATOMS: atom_id res chain seq x y z
N MET A 1 -5.98 -6.24 16.60
CA MET A 1 -5.01 -6.09 15.51
C MET A 1 -3.75 -5.43 16.06
N THR A 2 -2.58 -6.00 15.84
CA THR A 2 -1.30 -5.46 16.31
C THR A 2 -0.69 -4.52 15.26
N LEU A 3 0.26 -3.68 15.67
CA LEU A 3 0.97 -2.79 14.73
C LEU A 3 1.62 -3.59 13.59
N LYS A 4 2.13 -4.78 13.90
CA LYS A 4 2.74 -5.69 12.92
C LYS A 4 1.70 -6.20 11.91
N GLU A 5 0.51 -6.56 12.36
CA GLU A 5 -0.59 -6.99 11.49
C GLU A 5 -1.04 -5.85 10.56
N ILE A 6 -1.15 -4.62 11.07
CA ILE A 6 -1.53 -3.44 10.28
C ILE A 6 -0.51 -3.16 9.18
N ILE A 7 0.78 -3.19 9.53
CA ILE A 7 1.87 -3.00 8.56
C ILE A 7 1.85 -4.11 7.50
N ALA A 8 1.61 -5.36 7.89
CA ALA A 8 1.53 -6.47 6.95
C ALA A 8 0.35 -6.31 5.96
N GLU A 9 -0.82 -5.92 6.45
CA GLU A 9 -2.00 -5.68 5.60
C GLU A 9 -1.76 -4.54 4.60
N LEU A 10 -1.22 -3.40 5.08
CA LEU A 10 -0.88 -2.28 4.20
C LEU A 10 0.19 -2.66 3.18
N THR A 11 1.14 -3.52 3.54
CA THR A 11 2.17 -4.01 2.61
C THR A 11 1.55 -4.87 1.51
N GLY A 12 0.61 -5.75 1.87
CA GLY A 12 -0.17 -6.53 0.91
C GLY A 12 -0.94 -5.63 -0.06
N LEU A 13 -1.69 -4.67 0.47
CA LEU A 13 -2.43 -3.69 -0.33
C LEU A 13 -1.52 -2.89 -1.27
N ALA A 14 -0.37 -2.41 -0.78
CA ALA A 14 0.59 -1.69 -1.61
C ALA A 14 1.08 -2.54 -2.79
N GLY A 15 1.38 -3.82 -2.53
CA GLY A 15 1.81 -4.79 -3.53
C GLY A 15 0.73 -5.08 -4.57
N GLU A 16 -0.53 -5.26 -4.15
CA GLU A 16 -1.67 -5.47 -5.04
C GLU A 16 -1.87 -4.28 -5.99
N GLN A 17 -1.82 -3.05 -5.46
CA GLN A 17 -1.98 -1.84 -6.28
C GLN A 17 -0.80 -1.64 -7.25
N ALA A 18 0.44 -1.90 -6.81
CA ALA A 18 1.60 -1.85 -7.69
C ALA A 18 1.53 -2.93 -8.79
N GLY A 19 1.08 -4.14 -8.45
CA GLY A 19 0.84 -5.22 -9.40
C GLY A 19 -0.24 -4.88 -10.42
N ALA A 20 -1.35 -4.29 -9.97
CA ALA A 20 -2.41 -3.81 -10.87
C ALA A 20 -1.89 -2.76 -11.86
N ALA A 21 -1.11 -1.78 -11.38
CA ALA A 21 -0.47 -0.80 -12.27
C ALA A 21 0.43 -1.48 -13.30
N HIS A 22 1.26 -2.44 -12.88
CA HIS A 22 2.14 -3.17 -13.78
C HIS A 22 1.39 -4.00 -14.84
N ILE A 23 0.30 -4.65 -14.45
CA ILE A 23 -0.56 -5.40 -15.39
C ILE A 23 -1.13 -4.43 -16.42
N LEU A 24 -1.68 -3.29 -15.99
CA LEU A 24 -2.24 -2.29 -16.90
C LEU A 24 -1.18 -1.71 -17.86
N GLU A 25 0.06 -1.54 -17.39
CA GLU A 25 1.18 -1.03 -18.21
C GLU A 25 1.67 -2.04 -19.27
N THR A 26 1.51 -3.33 -19.01
CA THR A 26 2.05 -4.41 -19.85
C THR A 26 0.98 -5.10 -20.71
N THR A 27 -0.30 -4.86 -20.42
CA THR A 27 -1.42 -5.44 -21.15
C THR A 27 -1.78 -4.57 -22.35
N ARG A 28 -2.00 -5.20 -23.51
CA ARG A 28 -2.56 -4.53 -24.68
C ARG A 28 -4.08 -4.55 -24.59
N PHE A 29 -4.69 -3.37 -24.72
CA PHE A 29 -6.14 -3.21 -24.66
C PHE A 29 -6.70 -2.78 -26.02
N GLU A 30 -8.01 -2.96 -26.19
CA GLU A 30 -8.76 -2.32 -27.27
C GLU A 30 -8.71 -0.79 -27.11
N PRO A 31 -8.78 0.00 -28.20
CA PRO A 31 -8.58 1.45 -28.17
C PRO A 31 -9.47 2.21 -27.18
N GLU A 32 -10.71 1.77 -26.99
CA GLU A 32 -11.66 2.41 -26.07
C GLU A 32 -11.25 2.23 -24.59
N LEU A 33 -10.62 1.10 -24.28
CA LEU A 33 -10.09 0.81 -22.95
C LEU A 33 -8.72 1.46 -22.76
N ASP A 34 -7.90 1.50 -23.80
CA ASP A 34 -6.57 2.13 -23.77
C ASP A 34 -6.64 3.62 -23.41
N ALA A 35 -7.71 4.30 -23.81
CA ALA A 35 -7.98 5.68 -23.40
C ALA A 35 -8.20 5.87 -21.89
N LEU A 36 -8.66 4.82 -21.19
CA LEU A 36 -8.92 4.84 -19.74
C LEU A 36 -7.73 4.34 -18.91
N THR A 37 -6.86 3.52 -19.52
CA THR A 37 -5.71 2.87 -18.89
C THR A 37 -4.77 3.84 -18.16
N PRO A 38 -4.38 5.02 -18.70
CA PRO A 38 -3.49 5.95 -18.00
C PRO A 38 -4.06 6.45 -16.66
N GLY A 39 -5.37 6.69 -16.59
CA GLY A 39 -6.04 7.13 -15.37
C GLY A 39 -6.04 6.04 -14.31
N ALA A 40 -6.32 4.79 -14.70
CA ALA A 40 -6.30 3.64 -13.81
C ALA A 40 -4.87 3.33 -13.29
N ILE A 41 -3.85 3.42 -14.14
CA ILE A 41 -2.44 3.29 -13.74
C ILE A 41 -2.06 4.36 -12.72
N ALA A 42 -2.39 5.63 -13.00
CA ALA A 42 -2.08 6.73 -12.09
C ALA A 42 -2.77 6.55 -10.73
N ASP A 43 -4.01 6.08 -10.71
CA ASP A 43 -4.73 5.81 -9.47
C ASP A 43 -4.11 4.67 -8.66
N ALA A 44 -3.81 3.54 -9.31
CA ALA A 44 -3.17 2.39 -8.69
C ALA A 44 -1.78 2.76 -8.11
N ARG A 45 -0.96 3.52 -8.86
CA ARG A 45 0.33 4.02 -8.38
C ARG A 45 0.19 4.95 -7.17
N ARG A 46 -0.77 5.89 -7.19
CA ARG A 46 -1.03 6.77 -6.04
C ARG A 46 -1.43 5.99 -4.79
N LYS A 47 -2.30 4.99 -4.92
CA LYS A 47 -2.71 4.13 -3.79
C LYS A 47 -1.55 3.31 -3.24
N ALA A 48 -0.74 2.71 -4.11
CA ALA A 48 0.47 1.99 -3.70
C ALA A 48 1.43 2.89 -2.92
N GLN A 49 1.64 4.12 -3.39
CA GLN A 49 2.49 5.09 -2.71
C GLN A 49 1.93 5.56 -1.37
N ALA A 50 0.62 5.84 -1.29
CA ALA A 50 -0.03 6.20 -0.03
C ALA A 50 0.13 5.09 1.04
N CYS A 51 -0.02 3.82 0.64
CA CYS A 51 0.23 2.69 1.53
C CYS A 51 1.70 2.63 1.98
N ALA A 52 2.65 2.83 1.05
CA ALA A 52 4.08 2.85 1.38
C ALA A 52 4.45 3.98 2.35
N GLU A 53 3.86 5.17 2.19
CA GLU A 53 4.06 6.31 3.10
C GLU A 53 3.43 6.03 4.47
N ALA A 54 2.23 5.45 4.51
CA ALA A 54 1.59 5.02 5.76
C ALA A 54 2.45 3.98 6.51
N ILE A 55 3.01 2.99 5.80
CA ILE A 55 3.92 1.99 6.40
C ILE A 55 5.15 2.67 7.00
N LYS A 56 5.79 3.60 6.27
CA LYS A 56 6.96 4.34 6.78
C LYS A 56 6.62 5.11 8.06
N LEU A 57 5.46 5.75 8.11
CA LEU A 57 4.99 6.44 9.31
C LEU A 57 4.79 5.45 10.46
N LEU A 58 4.12 4.33 10.21
CA LEU A 58 3.83 3.31 11.24
C LEU A 58 5.07 2.58 11.76
N GLN A 59 6.12 2.48 10.95
CA GLN A 59 7.43 1.95 11.35
C GLN A 59 8.27 2.97 12.14
N HIS A 60 7.85 4.23 12.22
CA HIS A 60 8.60 5.27 12.92
C HIS A 60 8.67 4.95 14.43
N PRO A 61 9.84 5.11 15.08
CA PRO A 61 10.01 4.80 16.51
C PRO A 61 9.12 5.58 17.49
N LEU A 62 8.45 6.65 17.04
CA LEU A 62 7.51 7.42 17.86
C LEU A 62 6.08 6.82 17.83
N VAL A 63 5.77 5.99 16.83
CA VAL A 63 4.43 5.39 16.69
C VAL A 63 4.22 4.23 17.66
N THR A 64 5.29 3.65 18.20
CA THR A 64 5.21 2.60 19.23
C THR A 64 4.51 3.03 20.52
N HIS A 65 4.36 4.33 20.74
CA HIS A 65 3.69 4.90 21.91
C HIS A 65 2.26 5.39 21.64
N PHE A 66 1.73 5.21 20.42
CA PHE A 66 0.40 5.69 20.10
C PHE A 66 -0.69 4.90 20.83
N PRO A 67 -1.62 5.57 21.53
CA PRO A 67 -2.70 4.91 22.24
C PRO A 67 -3.60 4.16 21.24
N GLY A 68 -3.86 2.88 21.52
CA GLY A 68 -4.69 2.01 20.68
C GLY A 68 -3.91 1.04 19.78
N LEU A 69 -2.60 1.23 19.61
CA LEU A 69 -1.74 0.30 18.88
C LEU A 69 -1.02 -0.65 19.85
N ARG A 70 -1.32 -1.94 19.73
CA ARG A 70 -0.56 -2.97 20.44
C ARG A 70 0.76 -3.18 19.71
N CYS A 71 1.86 -2.78 20.35
CA CYS A 71 3.20 -3.08 19.87
C CYS A 71 3.59 -4.46 20.39
N ASP A 72 3.87 -5.39 19.49
CA ASP A 72 4.41 -6.71 19.85
C ASP A 72 5.90 -6.55 20.20
N GLY A 73 6.17 -5.97 21.38
CA GLY A 73 7.51 -5.82 21.96
C GLY A 73 7.43 -4.87 23.17
N ALA A 74 7.76 -5.26 24.41
CA ALA A 74 8.73 -6.25 24.85
C ALA A 74 8.18 -7.13 25.99
N ARG A 75 8.44 -8.44 25.93
CA ARG A 75 8.63 -9.24 27.14
C ARG A 75 10.03 -8.92 27.67
N SER A 76 10.12 -8.02 28.63
CA SER A 76 11.15 -8.08 29.68
C SER A 76 10.87 -9.24 30.63
#